data_AF-A0A2P4YXA0-F1
#
_entry.id   AF-A0A2P4YXA0-F1
#
_cell.length_a   1.000
_cell.length_b   1.000
_cell.length_c   1.000
_cell.angle_alpha   90.00
_cell.angle_beta   90.00
_cell.angle_gamma   90.00
#
_symmetry.space_group_name_H-M   'P 1'
#
loop_
_entity.id
_entity.type
_entity.pdbx_description
1 polymer ?
#
loop_
_entity_poly.entity_id
_entity_poly.type
_entity_poly.pdbx_seq_one_letter_code
_entity_poly.pdbx_strand_id
1 'polypeptide(L)'
;MAPETQFNFRKHKSDLRKLSLVIFITIDVLYAGVLAVSFGKVCDTPLKAWLVGAILLSYPASKLMATVESTFGQNFAIIGESIMFLASFLWFTMGTVWVNTSLVCQSTAPALWWTTFVTISSIWFFTAGLALSLIGITVYHMIATGGSNPEFNSISDKPTM
;
A
#
# COMPACT_ATOMS: atom_id res chain seq x y z
N MET A 1 33.02 -7.88 -5.23
CA MET A 1 32.01 -6.80 -5.39
C MET A 1 32.64 -5.50 -4.92
N ALA A 2 32.77 -4.49 -5.78
CA ALA A 2 33.60 -3.31 -5.52
C ALA A 2 33.08 -2.45 -4.33
N PRO A 3 33.96 -1.86 -3.51
CA PRO A 3 33.55 -1.05 -2.36
C PRO A 3 32.69 0.18 -2.73
N GLU A 4 32.86 0.73 -3.93
CA GLU A 4 32.04 1.85 -4.43
C GLU A 4 30.56 1.48 -4.67
N THR A 5 30.26 0.26 -5.13
CA THR A 5 28.87 -0.16 -5.37
C THR A 5 28.12 -0.40 -4.07
N GLN A 6 28.79 -0.91 -3.04
CA GLN A 6 28.24 -1.09 -1.69
C GLN A 6 27.96 0.25 -0.98
N PHE A 7 28.78 1.27 -1.23
CA PHE A 7 28.57 2.62 -0.69
C PHE A 7 27.38 3.32 -1.35
N ASN A 8 27.31 3.31 -2.69
CA ASN A 8 26.20 3.89 -3.43
C ASN A 8 24.86 3.23 -3.10
N PHE A 9 24.83 1.90 -2.94
CA PHE A 9 23.62 1.18 -2.57
C PHE A 9 23.12 1.55 -1.16
N ARG A 10 24.02 1.65 -0.16
CA ARG A 10 23.65 2.08 1.20
C ARG A 10 23.14 3.52 1.24
N LYS A 11 23.78 4.43 0.50
CA LYS A 11 23.34 5.82 0.38
C LYS A 11 21.95 5.90 -0.23
N HIS A 12 21.73 5.23 -1.36
CA HIS A 12 20.42 5.19 -2.04
C HIS A 12 19.30 4.63 -1.14
N LYS A 13 19.55 3.51 -0.44
CA LYS A 13 18.58 2.95 0.53
C LYS A 13 18.24 3.94 1.65
N SER A 14 19.22 4.72 2.11
CA SER A 14 19.02 5.72 3.15
C SER A 14 18.19 6.91 2.66
N ASP A 15 18.40 7.36 1.42
CA ASP A 15 17.68 8.49 0.83
C ASP A 15 16.22 8.10 0.51
N LEU A 16 15.98 6.90 0.00
CA LEU A 16 14.63 6.34 -0.18
C LEU A 16 13.85 6.28 1.14
N ARG A 17 14.50 5.83 2.21
CA ARG A 17 13.87 5.76 3.54
C ARG A 17 13.54 7.13 4.11
N LYS A 18 14.41 8.14 3.89
CA LYS A 18 14.11 9.52 4.30
C LYS A 18 12.91 10.07 3.52
N LEU A 19 12.87 9.83 2.21
CA LEU A 19 11.78 10.28 1.35
C LEU A 19 10.44 9.65 1.74
N SER A 20 10.39 8.34 2.00
CA SER A 20 9.14 7.69 2.44
C SER A 20 8.64 8.23 3.79
N LEU A 21 9.55 8.45 4.75
CA LEU A 21 9.20 9.04 6.04
C LEU A 21 8.64 10.46 5.92
N VAL A 22 9.22 11.29 5.06
CA VAL A 22 8.73 12.65 4.80
C VAL A 22 7.31 12.60 4.21
N ILE A 23 7.04 11.69 3.29
CA ILE A 23 5.71 11.52 2.69
C ILE A 23 4.69 11.12 3.77
N PHE A 24 4.97 10.10 4.57
CA PHE A 24 4.04 9.65 5.63
C PHE A 24 3.74 10.76 6.64
N ILE A 25 4.77 11.48 7.10
CA ILE A 25 4.60 12.59 8.05
C ILE A 25 3.77 13.72 7.42
N THR A 26 4.02 14.04 6.16
CA THR A 26 3.27 15.11 5.46
C THR A 26 1.78 14.76 5.35
N ILE A 27 1.48 13.50 5.01
CA ILE A 27 0.11 12.99 4.93
C ILE A 27 -0.55 13.00 6.31
N ASP A 28 0.14 12.52 7.35
CA ASP A 28 -0.38 12.50 8.72
C ASP A 28 -0.69 13.92 9.24
N VAL A 29 0.18 14.90 8.94
CA VAL A 29 -0.04 16.32 9.29
C VAL A 29 -1.25 16.88 8.53
N LEU A 30 -1.41 16.54 7.25
CA LEU A 30 -2.57 16.94 6.47
C LEU A 30 -3.86 16.37 7.07
N TYR A 31 -3.87 15.08 7.44
CA TYR A 31 -5.01 14.45 8.09
C TYR A 31 -5.33 15.05 9.45
N ALA A 32 -4.31 15.33 10.26
CA ALA A 32 -4.46 16.01 11.55
C ALA A 32 -5.03 17.43 11.37
N GLY A 33 -4.56 18.18 10.36
CA GLY A 33 -5.09 19.50 10.02
C GLY A 33 -6.56 19.46 9.61
N VAL A 34 -6.93 18.48 8.78
CA VAL A 34 -8.32 18.28 8.34
C VAL A 34 -9.23 17.92 9.51
N LEU A 35 -8.74 17.10 10.45
CA LEU A 35 -9.43 16.78 11.70
C LEU A 35 -9.63 18.02 12.57
N ALA A 36 -8.60 18.85 12.73
CA ALA A 36 -8.66 20.07 13.53
C ALA A 36 -9.71 21.05 12.99
N VAL A 37 -9.73 21.28 11.68
CA VAL A 37 -10.70 22.17 11.02
C VAL A 37 -12.13 21.60 11.07
N SER A 38 -12.26 20.28 11.17
CA SER A 38 -13.57 19.60 11.11
C SER A 38 -14.08 19.15 12.49
N PHE A 39 -13.38 19.46 13.58
CA PHE A 39 -13.65 18.91 14.91
C PHE A 39 -15.08 19.21 15.40
N GLY A 40 -15.58 20.43 15.16
CA GLY A 40 -16.92 20.87 15.54
C GLY A 40 -18.05 20.58 14.53
N LYS A 41 -17.75 19.97 13.38
CA LYS A 41 -18.75 19.70 12.34
C LYS A 41 -19.44 18.36 12.57
N VAL A 42 -20.77 18.33 12.48
CA VAL A 42 -21.58 17.11 12.61
C VAL A 42 -21.50 16.31 11.31
N CYS A 43 -21.38 14.99 11.43
CA CYS A 43 -21.24 14.07 10.32
C CYS A 43 -21.96 12.76 10.67
N ASP A 44 -22.71 12.20 9.71
CA ASP A 44 -23.52 10.98 9.93
C ASP A 44 -22.68 9.72 10.05
N THR A 45 -21.48 9.72 9.47
CA THR A 45 -20.55 8.59 9.49
C THR A 45 -19.32 8.94 10.32
N PRO A 46 -18.67 7.94 10.95
CA PRO A 46 -17.48 8.14 11.79
C PRO A 46 -16.21 8.38 10.95
N LEU A 47 -16.29 9.27 9.97
CA LEU A 47 -15.22 9.60 9.03
C LEU A 47 -14.01 10.24 9.73
N LYS A 48 -14.26 10.93 10.86
CA LYS A 48 -13.19 11.40 11.77
C LYS A 48 -12.41 10.24 12.39
N ALA A 49 -13.11 9.19 12.84
CA ALA A 49 -12.46 8.01 13.41
C ALA A 49 -11.63 7.30 12.34
N TRP A 50 -12.12 7.24 11.10
CA TRP A 50 -11.36 6.70 9.98
C TRP A 50 -10.01 7.41 9.78
N LEU A 51 -9.99 8.74 9.77
CA LEU A 51 -8.78 9.56 9.67
C LEU A 51 -7.81 9.31 10.84
N VAL A 52 -8.33 9.19 12.06
CA VAL A 52 -7.50 8.85 13.23
C VAL A 52 -6.86 7.48 13.06
N GLY A 53 -7.63 6.48 12.62
CA GLY A 53 -7.09 5.16 12.30
C GLY A 53 -6.04 5.23 11.19
N ALA A 54 -6.27 6.01 10.13
CA ALA A 54 -5.30 6.18 9.04
C ALA A 54 -3.96 6.76 9.53
N ILE A 55 -4.00 7.75 10.43
CA ILE A 55 -2.79 8.32 11.06
C ILE A 55 -2.08 7.26 11.92
N LEU A 56 -2.82 6.47 12.70
CA LEU A 56 -2.24 5.42 13.56
C LEU A 56 -1.60 4.29 12.74
N LEU A 57 -2.21 3.91 11.63
CA LEU A 57 -1.73 2.85 10.74
C LEU A 57 -0.59 3.30 9.80
N SER A 58 -0.19 4.58 9.83
CA SER A 58 0.86 5.16 9.01
C SER A 58 2.23 5.10 9.72
N TYR A 59 2.79 6.24 10.14
CA TYR A 59 4.08 6.33 10.81
C TYR A 59 4.19 5.51 12.12
N PRO A 60 3.18 5.52 13.02
CA PRO A 60 3.27 4.78 14.28
C PRO A 60 3.35 3.27 14.06
N ALA A 61 2.59 2.75 13.09
CA ALA A 61 2.62 1.34 12.73
C ALA A 61 3.99 0.90 12.21
N SER A 62 4.63 1.74 11.40
CA SER A 62 5.98 1.48 10.89
C SER A 62 7.02 1.43 12.01
N LYS A 63 6.91 2.32 13.01
CA LYS A 63 7.76 2.29 14.20
C LYS A 63 7.51 1.06 15.06
N LEU A 64 6.24 0.70 15.24
CA LEU A 64 5.86 -0.47 16.03
C LEU A 64 6.52 -1.74 15.47
N MET A 65 6.46 -1.93 14.15
CA MET A 65 7.10 -3.09 13.51
C MET A 65 8.63 -3.08 13.64
N ALA A 66 9.26 -1.91 13.55
CA ALA A 66 10.71 -1.79 13.80
C ALA A 66 11.08 -2.17 15.25
N THR A 67 10.25 -1.82 16.24
CA THR A 67 10.46 -2.23 17.63
C THR A 67 10.26 -3.75 17.79
N VAL A 68 9.23 -4.31 17.15
CA VAL A 68 8.97 -5.77 17.15
C VAL A 68 10.16 -6.52 16.54
N GLU A 69 10.71 -6.05 15.43
CA GLU A 69 11.89 -6.64 14.79
C GLU A 69 13.09 -6.67 15.73
N SER A 70 13.37 -5.55 16.41
CA SER A 70 14.49 -5.46 17.35
C SER A 70 14.34 -6.33 18.60
N THR A 71 13.10 -6.66 18.99
CA THR A 71 12.81 -7.37 20.25
C THR A 71 12.58 -8.87 20.04
N PHE A 72 11.82 -9.25 19.02
CA PHE A 72 11.37 -10.62 18.77
C PHE A 72 12.05 -11.27 17.55
N GLY A 73 12.82 -10.50 16.79
CA GLY A 73 13.51 -10.97 15.59
C GLY A 73 12.66 -10.88 14.32
N GLN A 74 13.32 -11.12 13.19
CA GLN A 74 12.79 -10.83 11.85
C GLN A 74 11.56 -11.69 11.46
N ASN A 75 11.49 -12.95 11.90
CA ASN A 75 10.36 -13.84 11.57
C ASN A 75 9.03 -13.32 12.15
N PHE A 76 9.07 -12.83 13.38
CA PHE A 76 7.89 -12.23 14.02
C PHE A 76 7.55 -10.86 13.42
N ALA A 77 8.55 -10.09 12.99
CA ALA A 77 8.33 -8.83 12.28
C ALA A 77 7.56 -9.06 10.98
N ILE A 78 7.93 -10.05 10.16
CA ILE A 78 7.23 -10.35 8.89
C ILE A 78 5.77 -10.76 9.12
N ILE A 79 5.51 -11.58 10.15
CA ILE A 79 4.13 -11.97 10.52
C ILE A 79 3.36 -10.72 11.00
N GLY A 80 3.99 -9.89 11.83
CA GLY A 80 3.42 -8.64 12.30
C GLY A 80 3.08 -7.68 11.15
N GLU A 81 3.98 -7.51 10.19
CA GLU A 81 3.76 -6.72 8.98
C GLU A 81 2.59 -7.25 8.17
N SER A 82 2.49 -8.57 8.01
CA SER A 82 1.39 -9.22 7.28
C SER A 82 0.03 -8.98 7.95
N ILE A 83 -0.04 -9.11 9.28
CA ILE A 83 -1.28 -8.84 10.05
C ILE A 83 -1.62 -7.35 9.98
N MET A 84 -0.63 -6.46 10.14
CA MET A 84 -0.82 -5.02 10.04
C MET A 84 -1.33 -4.61 8.66
N PHE A 85 -0.83 -5.26 7.60
CA PHE A 85 -1.29 -5.06 6.24
C PHE A 85 -2.77 -5.47 6.07
N LEU A 86 -3.16 -6.64 6.58
CA LEU A 86 -4.57 -7.08 6.56
C LEU A 86 -5.47 -6.13 7.34
N ALA A 87 -5.04 -5.69 8.53
CA ALA A 87 -5.77 -4.71 9.33
C ALA A 87 -5.90 -3.37 8.57
N SER A 88 -4.85 -2.93 7.88
CA SER A 88 -4.87 -1.73 7.03
C SER A 88 -5.86 -1.86 5.88
N PHE A 89 -5.88 -3.02 5.22
CA PHE A 89 -6.81 -3.30 4.13
C PHE A 89 -8.27 -3.30 4.61
N LEU A 90 -8.56 -3.92 5.75
CA LEU A 90 -9.90 -3.91 6.35
C LEU A 90 -10.32 -2.49 6.79
N TRP A 91 -9.42 -1.73 7.39
CA TRP A 91 -9.69 -0.35 7.78
C TRP A 91 -9.97 0.55 6.57
N PHE A 92 -9.22 0.31 5.49
CA PHE A 92 -9.39 0.99 4.22
C PHE A 92 -10.74 0.68 3.54
N THR A 93 -11.14 -0.59 3.48
CA THR A 93 -12.44 -0.98 2.89
C THR A 93 -13.61 -0.43 3.70
N MET A 94 -13.50 -0.39 5.04
CA MET A 94 -14.47 0.28 5.90
C MET A 94 -14.61 1.77 5.58
N GLY A 95 -13.49 2.47 5.32
CA GLY A 95 -13.51 3.85 4.84
C GLY A 95 -14.27 4.02 3.53
N THR A 96 -14.12 3.07 2.61
CA THR A 96 -14.82 3.09 1.32
C THR A 96 -16.33 3.04 1.52
N VAL A 97 -16.79 2.15 2.42
CA VAL A 97 -18.21 2.07 2.78
C VAL A 97 -18.69 3.38 3.40
N TRP A 98 -17.96 3.94 4.36
CA TRP A 98 -18.38 5.16 5.07
C TRP A 98 -18.39 6.42 4.21
N VAL A 99 -17.48 6.57 3.25
CA VAL A 99 -17.49 7.70 2.31
C VAL A 99 -18.67 7.60 1.34
N ASN A 100 -18.99 6.39 0.88
CA ASN A 100 -20.08 6.16 -0.06
C ASN A 100 -21.46 6.27 0.59
N THR A 101 -21.59 5.99 1.89
CA THR A 101 -22.85 6.13 2.62
C THR A 101 -23.06 7.53 3.21
N SER A 102 -22.05 8.40 3.21
CA SER A 102 -22.16 9.73 3.80
C SER A 102 -22.76 10.75 2.83
N LEU A 103 -24.06 11.03 2.96
CA LEU A 103 -24.76 12.00 2.12
C LEU A 103 -24.67 13.44 2.68
N VAL A 104 -24.66 13.62 4.00
CA VAL A 104 -24.69 14.95 4.64
C VAL A 104 -23.28 15.50 4.94
N CYS A 105 -22.29 14.62 5.15
CA CYS A 105 -20.91 15.03 5.41
C CYS A 105 -20.29 15.83 4.25
N GLN A 106 -20.70 15.53 3.02
CA GLN A 106 -20.20 16.21 1.83
C GLN A 106 -20.48 17.71 1.87
N SER A 107 -21.67 18.11 2.34
CA SER A 107 -22.08 19.51 2.43
C SER A 107 -21.62 20.17 3.73
N THR A 108 -21.57 19.44 4.84
CA THR A 108 -21.27 20.01 6.16
C THR A 108 -19.75 20.15 6.38
N ALA A 109 -18.99 19.10 6.07
CA ALA A 109 -17.55 19.01 6.26
C ALA A 109 -16.85 18.57 4.95
N PRO A 110 -16.89 19.41 3.89
CA PRO A 110 -16.40 19.02 2.56
C PRO A 110 -14.92 18.67 2.55
N ALA A 111 -14.09 19.38 3.32
CA ALA A 111 -12.66 19.09 3.42
C ALA A 111 -12.41 17.66 3.89
N LEU A 112 -13.14 17.21 4.91
CA LEU A 112 -12.98 15.89 5.51
C LEU A 112 -13.50 14.77 4.60
N TRP A 113 -14.61 15.01 3.90
CA TRP A 113 -15.14 14.07 2.93
C TRP A 113 -14.20 13.94 1.71
N TRP A 114 -13.77 15.04 1.11
CA TRP A 114 -12.90 15.04 -0.06
C TRP A 114 -11.53 14.42 0.20
N THR A 115 -10.91 14.70 1.35
CA THR A 115 -9.61 14.11 1.68
C THR A 115 -9.72 12.60 1.80
N THR A 116 -10.79 12.13 2.45
CA THR A 116 -11.05 10.69 2.62
C THR A 116 -11.35 10.04 1.26
N PHE A 117 -12.22 10.66 0.44
CA PHE A 117 -12.55 10.18 -0.90
C PHE A 117 -11.34 10.10 -1.81
N VAL A 118 -10.57 11.19 -1.97
CA VAL A 118 -9.39 11.23 -2.84
C VAL A 118 -8.34 10.20 -2.41
N THR A 119 -8.10 10.07 -1.10
CA THR A 119 -7.17 9.07 -0.56
C THR A 119 -7.63 7.67 -0.96
N ILE A 120 -8.90 7.35 -0.71
CA ILE A 120 -9.45 6.03 -1.00
C ILE A 120 -9.42 5.72 -2.50
N SER A 121 -9.88 6.65 -3.32
CA SER A 121 -9.85 6.50 -4.78
C SER A 121 -8.43 6.30 -5.28
N SER A 122 -7.46 7.10 -4.82
CA SER A 122 -6.06 6.97 -5.26
C SER A 122 -5.48 5.57 -4.97
N ILE A 123 -5.73 5.02 -3.78
CA ILE A 123 -5.26 3.68 -3.40
C ILE A 123 -5.94 2.58 -4.23
N TRP A 124 -7.24 2.71 -4.52
CA TRP A 124 -7.93 1.78 -5.42
C TRP A 124 -7.33 1.82 -6.82
N PHE A 125 -7.00 3.00 -7.36
CA PHE A 125 -6.35 3.13 -8.66
C PHE A 125 -4.96 2.49 -8.68
N PHE A 126 -4.14 2.69 -7.65
CA PHE A 126 -2.83 2.04 -7.54
C PHE A 126 -2.98 0.51 -7.46
N THR A 127 -3.92 0.01 -6.65
CA THR A 127 -4.17 -1.42 -6.50
C THR A 127 -4.63 -2.05 -7.83
N ALA A 128 -5.57 -1.41 -8.52
CA ALA A 128 -6.04 -1.87 -9.83
C ALA A 128 -4.92 -1.83 -10.88
N GLY A 129 -4.11 -0.77 -10.91
CA GLY A 129 -2.96 -0.65 -11.81
C GLY A 129 -1.92 -1.74 -11.59
N LEU A 130 -1.59 -2.04 -10.34
CA LEU A 130 -0.67 -3.14 -9.99
C LEU A 130 -1.22 -4.49 -10.44
N ALA A 131 -2.50 -4.77 -10.17
CA ALA A 131 -3.14 -6.02 -10.60
C ALA A 131 -3.10 -6.18 -12.13
N LEU A 132 -3.44 -5.13 -12.88
CA LEU A 132 -3.38 -5.13 -14.35
C LEU A 132 -1.95 -5.34 -14.87
N SER A 133 -0.95 -4.73 -14.23
CA SER A 133 0.45 -4.90 -14.62
C SER A 133 0.94 -6.34 -14.44
N LEU A 134 0.55 -7.01 -13.34
CA LEU A 134 0.89 -8.41 -13.08
C LEU A 134 0.22 -9.35 -14.08
N ILE A 135 -1.05 -9.08 -14.44
CA ILE A 135 -1.75 -9.82 -15.48
C ILE A 135 -1.03 -9.63 -16.83
N GLY A 136 -0.64 -8.40 -17.16
CA GLY A 136 0.11 -8.11 -18.39
C GLY A 136 1.43 -8.88 -18.48
N ILE A 137 2.23 -8.90 -17.40
CA ILE A 137 3.51 -9.62 -17.36
C ILE A 137 3.29 -11.13 -17.50
N THR A 138 2.30 -11.69 -16.81
CA THR A 138 2.03 -13.14 -16.85
C THR A 138 1.52 -13.57 -18.24
N VAL A 139 0.61 -12.81 -18.86
CA VAL A 139 0.14 -13.07 -20.23
C VAL A 139 1.30 -12.94 -21.23
N TYR A 140 2.11 -11.89 -21.11
CA TYR A 140 3.30 -11.72 -21.96
C TYR A 140 4.24 -12.91 -21.86
N HIS A 141 4.53 -13.38 -20.63
CA HIS A 141 5.37 -14.55 -20.41
C HIS A 141 4.77 -15.82 -21.02
N MET A 142 3.46 -16.05 -20.86
CA MET A 142 2.80 -17.21 -21.49
C MET A 142 2.90 -17.18 -23.02
N ILE A 143 2.78 -16.01 -23.66
CA ILE A 143 2.94 -15.87 -25.11
C ILE A 143 4.39 -16.11 -25.53
N ALA A 144 5.35 -15.52 -24.82
CA ALA A 144 6.77 -15.63 -25.15
C ALA A 144 7.33 -17.06 -24.95
N THR A 145 6.86 -17.76 -23.91
CA THR A 145 7.36 -19.10 -23.55
C THR A 145 6.47 -20.23 -24.08
N GLY A 146 5.23 -19.94 -24.48
CA GLY A 146 4.24 -20.90 -24.97
C GLY A 146 4.56 -21.55 -26.33
N GLY A 147 5.70 -21.20 -26.95
CA GLY A 147 6.26 -21.90 -28.12
C GLY A 147 7.49 -22.74 -27.83
N SER A 148 7.97 -22.79 -26.58
CA SER A 148 9.25 -23.43 -26.21
C SER A 148 9.03 -24.51 -25.17
N ASN A 149 8.10 -25.45 -25.41
CA ASN A 149 8.07 -26.69 -24.63
C ASN A 149 9.16 -27.64 -25.15
N PRO A 150 10.26 -27.86 -24.41
CA PRO A 150 11.34 -28.74 -24.86
C PRO A 150 10.88 -30.20 -25.04
N GLU A 151 9.79 -30.61 -24.40
CA GLU A 151 9.20 -31.94 -24.57
C GLU A 151 8.71 -32.19 -26.01
N PHE A 152 8.08 -31.21 -26.66
CA PHE A 152 7.59 -31.37 -28.03
C PHE A 152 8.72 -31.44 -29.06
N ASN A 153 9.82 -30.69 -28.86
CA ASN A 153 10.98 -30.75 -29.75
C ASN A 153 11.72 -32.10 -29.65
N SER A 154 11.75 -32.72 -28.47
CA SER A 154 12.43 -34.02 -28.27
C SER A 154 11.72 -35.21 -28.95
N ILE A 155 10.43 -35.10 -29.23
CA ILE A 155 9.64 -36.16 -29.89
C ILE A 155 9.81 -36.08 -31.42
N SER A 156 10.03 -34.88 -31.97
CA SER A 156 10.21 -34.70 -33.42
C SER A 156 11.58 -35.17 -33.94
N ASP A 157 12.56 -35.34 -33.05
CA ASP A 157 13.93 -35.78 -33.39
C ASP A 157 14.14 -37.30 -33.29
N LYS A 158 13.10 -38.09 -32.99
CA LYS A 158 13.22 -39.56 -33.03
C LYS A 158 12.99 -40.05 -34.46
N PRO A 159 14.02 -40.51 -35.20
CA PRO A 159 13.80 -41.18 -36.46
C PRO A 159 13.01 -42.47 -36.19
N THR A 160 11.84 -42.57 -36.79
CA THR A 160 11.11 -43.83 -36.95
C THR A 160 11.98 -44.79 -37.75
N MET A 161 12.53 -45.80 -37.08
CA MET A 161 13.03 -47.02 -37.71
C MET A 161 11.86 -47.86 -38.21
#